data_AF-A0A550CW38-F1
#
_entry.id   AF-A0A550CW38-F1
#
_cell.length_a   1.000
_cell.length_b   1.000
_cell.length_c   1.000
_cell.angle_alpha   90.00
_cell.angle_beta   90.00
_cell.angle_gamma   90.00
#
_symmetry.space_group_name_H-M   'P 1'
#
loop_
_entity.id
_entity.type
_entity.pdbx_description
1 polymer ?
#
loop_
_entity_poly.entity_id
_entity_poly.type
_entity_poly.pdbx_seq_one_letter_code
_entity_poly.pdbx_strand_id
1 'polypeptide(L)'
;MTIFFESQKCHFNAWKYDIHHNDPSLPNLMWRCDMENNQVTGVLNDWDLGVGKESRHAGLKRTGTVPFMSIDLLDHPLGNVPHLYRHDLEAMTWILTWAFLVYQRIPREKALELVGKGIAPRARQRADMPSVLRNWRIADYVTCAKEKTHFLKSLVFSPPEPAEDFKWGWELTVKLLFLLKAESDTRYNLARDKKMSYEQEPDDPEKYLRSQWEVIETHVAETGKLRYLLALKPDGL
;
A
#
# COMPACT_ATOMS: atom_id res chain seq x y z
N MET A 1 5.77 -1.61 -10.37
CA MET A 1 5.76 -2.52 -9.21
C MET A 1 7.13 -2.66 -8.60
N THR A 2 8.23 -2.77 -9.36
CA THR A 2 9.61 -2.80 -8.80
C THR A 2 9.86 -1.70 -7.75
N ILE A 3 9.67 -0.43 -8.14
CA ILE A 3 9.79 0.74 -7.23
C ILE A 3 8.95 0.59 -5.96
N PHE A 4 7.74 0.04 -6.09
CA PHE A 4 6.84 -0.16 -4.96
C PHE A 4 7.39 -1.20 -3.97
N PHE A 5 7.83 -2.36 -4.47
CA PHE A 5 8.35 -3.43 -3.62
C PHE A 5 9.74 -3.11 -3.04
N GLU A 6 10.56 -2.32 -3.74
CA GLU A 6 11.80 -1.76 -3.17
C GLU A 6 11.50 -0.79 -2.03
N SER A 7 10.48 0.07 -2.19
CA SER A 7 10.02 0.98 -1.12
C SER A 7 9.45 0.21 0.07
N GLN A 8 8.70 -0.86 -0.17
CA GLN A 8 8.20 -1.75 0.88
C GLN A 8 9.33 -2.48 1.61
N LYS A 9 10.34 -2.99 0.89
CA LYS A 9 11.53 -3.60 1.51
C LYS A 9 12.27 -2.59 2.39
N CYS A 10 12.41 -1.34 1.93
CA CYS A 10 12.98 -0.25 2.71
C CYS A 10 12.16 0.02 3.99
N HIS A 11 10.84 0.12 3.86
CA HIS A 11 9.91 0.34 4.98
C HIS A 11 9.98 -0.77 6.02
N PHE A 12 9.94 -2.04 5.60
CA PHE A 12 10.07 -3.19 6.51
C PHE A 12 11.39 -3.18 7.28
N ASN A 13 12.50 -2.90 6.59
CA ASN A 13 13.80 -2.81 7.23
C ASN A 13 13.83 -1.66 8.25
N ALA A 14 13.31 -0.48 7.90
CA ALA A 14 13.22 0.65 8.83
C ALA A 14 12.38 0.29 10.07
N TRP A 15 11.25 -0.37 9.88
CA TRP A 15 10.39 -0.81 10.98
C TRP A 15 11.10 -1.78 11.92
N LYS A 16 11.91 -2.71 11.40
CA LYS A 16 12.74 -3.62 12.22
C LYS A 16 13.75 -2.90 13.11
N TYR A 17 14.15 -1.68 12.75
CA TYR A 17 15.03 -0.81 13.53
C TYR A 17 14.26 0.26 14.32
N ASP A 18 12.96 0.06 14.55
CA ASP A 18 12.09 0.97 15.31
C ASP A 18 11.95 2.36 14.65
N ILE A 19 12.06 2.43 13.33
CA ILE A 19 11.85 3.65 12.54
C ILE A 19 10.53 3.51 11.78
N HIS A 20 9.46 4.07 12.33
CA HIS A 20 8.12 3.94 11.75
C HIS A 20 7.80 5.12 10.85
N HIS A 21 7.58 4.89 9.55
CA HIS A 21 7.31 5.95 8.58
C HIS A 21 5.98 6.67 8.81
N ASN A 22 4.93 5.95 9.20
CA ASN A 22 3.57 6.42 9.53
C ASN A 22 2.77 7.11 8.40
N ASP A 23 3.41 7.53 7.30
CA ASP A 23 2.71 8.07 6.12
C ASP A 23 3.15 7.42 4.78
N PRO A 24 3.06 6.09 4.62
CA PRO A 24 3.22 5.49 3.30
C PRO A 24 2.12 6.04 2.36
N SER A 25 2.54 6.79 1.33
CA SER A 25 1.64 7.46 0.40
C SER A 25 2.23 7.49 -1.00
N LEU A 26 1.39 7.55 -2.04
CA LEU A 26 1.89 7.55 -3.42
C LEU A 26 2.94 8.65 -3.71
N PRO A 27 2.83 9.89 -3.19
CA PRO A 27 3.89 10.90 -3.31
C PRO A 27 5.22 10.54 -2.64
N ASN A 28 5.19 9.72 -1.59
CA ASN A 28 6.36 9.33 -0.81
C ASN A 28 7.09 8.12 -1.43
N LEU A 29 6.44 7.38 -2.33
CA LEU A 29 7.10 6.36 -3.15
C LEU A 29 7.76 7.01 -4.37
N MET A 30 9.06 7.24 -4.26
CA MET A 30 9.87 7.86 -5.29
C MET A 30 10.76 6.83 -6.00
N TRP A 31 11.44 7.29 -7.04
CA TRP A 31 12.48 6.51 -7.71
C TRP A 31 13.71 7.38 -7.91
N ARG A 32 14.87 6.73 -7.90
CA ARG A 32 16.17 7.35 -8.21
C ARG A 32 16.76 6.64 -9.42
N CYS A 33 17.35 7.43 -10.31
CA CYS A 33 18.19 6.91 -11.40
C CYS A 33 19.64 7.06 -11.00
N ASP A 34 20.35 5.95 -10.93
CA ASP A 34 21.80 5.93 -10.99
C ASP A 34 22.21 5.98 -12.46
N MET A 35 22.76 7.12 -12.88
CA MET A 35 23.18 7.34 -14.26
C MET A 35 24.47 6.62 -14.61
N GLU A 36 25.32 6.31 -13.62
CA GLU A 36 26.60 5.63 -13.82
C GLU A 36 26.37 4.13 -14.07
N ASN A 37 25.45 3.54 -13.32
CA ASN A 37 25.10 2.11 -13.44
C ASN A 37 23.84 1.83 -14.28
N ASN A 38 23.21 2.89 -14.81
CA ASN A 38 21.94 2.84 -15.54
C ASN A 38 20.84 2.04 -14.78
N GLN A 39 20.78 2.25 -13.46
CA GLN A 39 19.89 1.52 -12.55
C GLN A 39 18.79 2.43 -12.03
N VAL A 40 17.55 1.97 -12.07
CA VAL A 40 16.42 2.63 -11.41
C VAL A 40 16.08 1.88 -10.14
N THR A 41 16.01 2.58 -9.02
CA THR A 41 15.65 2.02 -7.70
C THR A 41 14.52 2.82 -7.08
N GLY A 42 13.60 2.12 -6.42
CA GLY A 42 12.58 2.72 -5.56
C GLY A 42 13.17 3.22 -4.26
N VAL A 43 12.73 4.39 -3.83
CA VAL A 43 13.13 5.00 -2.56
C VAL A 43 11.90 5.54 -1.85
N LEU A 44 11.88 5.39 -0.53
CA LEU A 44 10.84 5.93 0.33
C LEU A 44 11.32 7.28 0.88
N ASN A 45 10.57 8.34 0.59
CA ASN A 45 10.85 9.72 0.99
C ASN A 45 9.93 10.16 2.14
N ASP A 46 10.23 11.31 2.75
CA ASP A 46 9.41 11.99 3.76
C ASP A 46 9.38 11.26 5.11
N TRP A 47 10.57 11.15 5.70
CA TRP A 47 10.77 10.58 7.04
C TRP A 47 10.53 11.59 8.16
N ASP A 48 9.98 12.77 7.88
CA ASP A 48 9.74 13.82 8.88
C ASP A 48 8.66 13.43 9.90
N LEU A 49 7.76 12.52 9.50
CA LEU A 49 6.77 11.85 10.35
C LEU A 49 7.29 10.52 10.94
N GLY A 50 8.55 10.20 10.61
CA GLY A 50 9.30 9.07 11.13
C GLY A 50 9.49 9.21 12.64
N VAL A 51 8.82 8.37 13.43
CA VAL A 51 9.01 8.40 14.88
C VAL A 51 9.40 7.04 15.42
N GLY A 52 10.32 7.03 16.38
CA GLY A 52 10.62 5.84 17.18
C GLY A 52 9.48 5.54 18.17
N LYS A 53 9.37 4.27 18.58
CA LYS A 53 8.34 3.78 19.50
C LYS A 53 8.35 4.49 20.86
N GLU A 54 9.52 5.00 21.28
CA GLU A 54 9.67 5.76 22.53
C GLU A 54 9.34 7.26 22.43
N SER A 55 9.03 7.76 21.23
CA SER A 55 8.66 9.16 21.10
C SER A 55 7.29 9.41 21.76
N ARG A 56 7.18 10.44 22.61
CA ARG A 56 5.91 10.86 23.25
C ARG A 56 4.84 11.36 22.25
N HIS A 57 5.17 11.33 20.96
CA HIS A 57 4.30 11.65 19.84
C HIS A 57 3.86 10.40 19.05
N ALA A 58 4.36 9.22 19.42
CA ALA A 58 4.06 7.93 18.78
C ALA A 58 2.56 7.65 18.84
N GLY A 59 1.91 7.66 17.68
CA GLY A 59 0.58 7.08 17.47
C GLY A 59 -0.65 7.93 17.81
N LEU A 60 -0.49 9.13 18.38
CA LEU A 60 -1.66 9.95 18.82
C LEU A 60 -2.00 11.12 17.89
N LYS A 61 -1.16 11.43 16.89
CA LYS A 61 -1.42 12.51 15.93
C LYS A 61 -1.93 11.94 14.61
N ARG A 62 -2.89 12.64 14.01
CA ARG A 62 -3.53 12.37 12.71
C ARG A 62 -2.53 12.51 11.54
N THR A 63 -1.49 11.69 11.53
CA THR A 63 -0.49 11.66 10.47
C THR A 63 -0.88 10.58 9.49
N GLY A 64 -0.98 10.94 8.20
CA GLY A 64 -1.38 10.00 7.17
C GLY A 64 -2.17 10.66 6.05
N THR A 65 -1.92 10.22 4.83
CA THR A 65 -2.67 10.61 3.65
C THR A 65 -3.98 9.82 3.61
N VAL A 66 -5.13 10.46 3.87
CA VAL A 66 -6.46 9.84 4.04
C VAL A 66 -6.78 8.72 3.02
N PRO A 67 -6.58 8.89 1.70
CA PRO A 67 -6.80 7.81 0.72
C PRO A 67 -6.01 6.53 0.99
N PHE A 68 -4.86 6.61 1.66
CA PHE A 68 -3.96 5.49 1.91
C PHE A 68 -4.00 4.99 3.35
N MET A 69 -4.47 5.77 4.33
CA MET A 69 -4.59 5.31 5.72
C MET A 69 -5.41 4.01 5.84
N SER A 70 -5.03 3.14 6.79
CA SER A 70 -5.78 1.91 7.05
C SER A 70 -7.21 2.19 7.56
N ILE A 71 -8.13 1.25 7.35
CA ILE A 71 -9.51 1.35 7.82
C ILE A 71 -9.55 1.58 9.33
N ASP A 72 -8.77 0.83 10.12
CA ASP A 72 -8.74 0.97 11.58
C ASP A 72 -8.30 2.38 12.02
N LEU A 73 -7.29 2.96 11.37
CA LEU A 73 -6.84 4.33 11.70
C LEU A 73 -7.85 5.40 11.24
N LEU A 74 -8.59 5.13 10.16
CA LEU A 74 -9.66 6.01 9.67
C LEU A 74 -10.92 5.96 10.57
N ASP A 75 -11.30 4.79 11.07
CA ASP A 75 -12.47 4.60 11.95
C ASP A 75 -12.22 5.08 13.39
N HIS A 76 -10.95 5.19 13.80
CA HIS A 76 -10.53 5.68 15.11
C HIS A 76 -9.70 6.98 15.03
N PRO A 77 -10.25 8.08 14.46
CA PRO A 77 -9.49 9.30 14.12
C PRO A 77 -9.03 10.12 15.34
N LEU A 78 -9.36 9.67 16.55
CA LEU A 78 -8.93 10.27 17.82
C LEU A 78 -7.60 9.68 18.33
N GLY A 79 -7.03 8.66 17.67
CA GLY A 79 -5.72 8.11 18.00
C GLY A 79 -5.74 7.03 19.09
N ASN A 80 -6.88 6.42 19.36
CA ASN A 80 -7.00 5.40 20.41
C ASN A 80 -6.50 4.00 19.96
N VAL A 81 -6.08 3.87 18.71
CA VAL A 81 -5.59 2.60 18.13
C VAL A 81 -4.08 2.70 17.94
N PRO A 82 -3.30 1.73 18.44
CA PRO A 82 -1.85 1.73 18.23
C PRO A 82 -1.53 1.62 16.74
N HIS A 83 -0.52 2.35 16.27
CA HIS A 83 -0.05 2.23 14.89
C HIS A 83 0.85 0.99 14.75
N LEU A 84 0.31 -0.09 14.19
CA LEU A 84 1.01 -1.36 13.94
C LEU A 84 1.51 -1.43 12.49
N TYR A 85 2.48 -2.30 12.20
CA TYR A 85 3.05 -2.46 10.86
C TYR A 85 1.99 -2.84 9.81
N ARG A 86 0.98 -3.62 10.22
CA ARG A 86 -0.14 -4.00 9.35
C ARG A 86 -0.92 -2.80 8.83
N HIS A 87 -0.95 -1.68 9.54
CA HIS A 87 -1.63 -0.46 9.06
C HIS A 87 -0.87 0.15 7.89
N ASP A 88 0.46 0.19 7.95
CA ASP A 88 1.29 0.65 6.84
C ASP A 88 1.27 -0.35 5.68
N LEU A 89 1.20 -1.65 5.96
CA LEU A 89 1.08 -2.68 4.92
C LEU A 89 -0.27 -2.61 4.18
N GLU A 90 -1.35 -2.34 4.92
CA GLU A 90 -2.66 -2.03 4.35
C GLU A 90 -2.59 -0.77 3.49
N ALA A 91 -1.93 0.29 3.98
CA ALA A 91 -1.76 1.52 3.23
C ALA A 91 -1.01 1.32 1.91
N MET A 92 0.05 0.51 1.91
CA MET A 92 0.74 0.11 0.69
C MET A 92 -0.17 -0.66 -0.29
N THR A 93 -1.08 -1.49 0.20
CA THR A 93 -2.08 -2.16 -0.64
C THR A 93 -3.07 -1.15 -1.24
N TRP A 94 -3.47 -0.12 -0.48
CA TRP A 94 -4.26 1.00 -0.99
C TRP A 94 -3.52 1.83 -2.05
N ILE A 95 -2.21 2.00 -1.92
CA ILE A 95 -1.37 2.68 -2.92
C ILE A 95 -1.37 1.93 -4.26
N LEU A 96 -1.20 0.59 -4.25
CA LEU A 96 -1.31 -0.22 -5.49
C LEU A 96 -2.71 -0.10 -6.10
N THR A 97 -3.74 -0.19 -5.26
CA THR A 97 -5.14 -0.09 -5.69
C THR A 97 -5.41 1.22 -6.39
N TRP A 98 -4.97 2.32 -5.77
CA TRP A 98 -5.06 3.65 -6.35
C TRP A 98 -4.26 3.76 -7.65
N ALA A 99 -2.99 3.31 -7.66
CA ALA A 99 -2.13 3.41 -8.82
C ALA A 99 -2.74 2.75 -10.07
N PHE A 100 -3.31 1.55 -9.91
CA PHE A 100 -3.84 0.76 -11.03
C PHE A 100 -5.23 1.17 -11.51
N LEU A 101 -6.06 1.72 -10.62
CA LEU A 101 -7.43 2.12 -10.96
C LEU A 101 -7.53 3.60 -11.35
N VAL A 102 -6.62 4.45 -10.87
CA VAL A 102 -6.68 5.90 -11.07
C VAL A 102 -5.84 6.38 -12.23
N TYR A 103 -4.66 5.80 -12.44
CA TYR A 103 -3.73 6.28 -13.45
C TYR A 103 -3.71 5.39 -14.69
N GLN A 104 -3.33 6.00 -15.80
CA GLN A 104 -2.93 5.27 -17.00
C GLN A 104 -1.40 5.26 -17.11
N ARG A 105 -0.84 4.15 -17.61
CA ARG A 105 0.58 4.05 -17.89
C ARG A 105 0.97 5.06 -18.97
N ILE A 106 2.18 5.61 -18.87
CA ILE A 106 2.82 6.30 -19.99
C ILE A 106 3.58 5.25 -20.80
N PRO A 107 3.29 5.06 -22.10
CA PRO A 107 4.08 4.20 -22.97
C PRO A 107 5.57 4.54 -22.87
N ARG A 108 6.44 3.52 -22.92
CA ARG A 108 7.88 3.71 -22.66
C ARG A 108 8.49 4.69 -23.66
N GLU A 109 8.09 4.60 -24.91
CA GLU A 109 8.55 5.44 -26.03
C GLU A 109 8.21 6.90 -25.74
N LYS A 110 6.98 7.17 -25.29
CA LYS A 110 6.53 8.50 -24.90
C LYS A 110 7.23 9.01 -23.64
N ALA A 111 7.50 8.14 -22.68
CA ALA A 111 8.26 8.51 -21.49
C ALA A 111 9.70 8.91 -21.86
N LEU A 112 10.35 8.15 -22.74
CA LEU A 112 11.70 8.45 -23.25
C LEU A 112 11.73 9.75 -24.05
N GLU A 113 10.71 10.02 -24.88
CA GLU A 113 10.59 11.27 -25.61
C GLU A 113 10.49 12.49 -24.67
N LEU A 114 9.67 12.39 -23.62
CA LEU A 114 9.52 13.44 -22.61
C LEU A 114 10.84 13.68 -21.86
N VAL A 115 11.52 12.61 -21.45
CA VAL A 115 12.84 12.71 -20.79
C VAL A 115 13.86 13.37 -21.71
N GLY A 116 13.89 13.01 -23.00
CA GLY A 116 14.77 13.65 -24.00
C GLY A 116 14.52 15.15 -24.17
N LYS A 117 13.32 15.63 -23.80
CA LYS A 117 12.95 17.06 -23.77
C LYS A 117 13.19 17.72 -22.42
N GLY A 118 13.79 17.03 -21.45
CA GLY A 118 13.97 17.51 -20.08
C GLY A 118 12.66 17.56 -19.27
N ILE A 119 11.61 16.87 -19.71
CA ILE A 119 10.29 16.87 -19.06
C ILE A 119 10.12 15.57 -18.28
N ALA A 120 9.87 15.68 -16.97
CA ALA A 120 9.53 14.54 -16.13
C ALA A 120 8.20 13.91 -16.58
N PRO A 121 8.17 12.62 -16.99
CA PRO A 121 6.92 11.97 -17.38
C PRO A 121 5.96 11.89 -16.19
N ARG A 122 4.72 12.36 -16.35
CA ARG A 122 3.68 12.28 -15.31
C ARG A 122 2.51 11.43 -15.78
N ALA A 123 2.17 10.40 -15.00
CA ALA A 123 1.00 9.58 -15.26
C ALA A 123 -0.25 10.45 -15.18
N ARG A 124 -1.18 10.27 -16.13
CA ARG A 124 -2.45 11.01 -16.13
C ARG A 124 -3.51 10.19 -15.42
N GLN A 125 -4.40 10.88 -14.72
CA GLN A 125 -5.61 10.26 -14.21
C GLN A 125 -6.47 9.80 -15.39
N ARG A 126 -7.03 8.60 -15.27
CA ARG A 126 -8.00 8.03 -16.20
C ARG A 126 -9.30 8.83 -16.17
N ALA A 127 -9.90 9.05 -17.34
CA ALA A 127 -11.21 9.71 -17.45
C ALA A 127 -12.34 8.87 -16.82
N ASP A 128 -12.21 7.54 -16.89
CA ASP A 128 -13.14 6.53 -16.42
C ASP A 128 -12.79 5.97 -15.03
N MET A 129 -12.00 6.70 -14.24
CA MET A 129 -11.65 6.31 -12.87
C MET A 129 -12.91 5.99 -12.03
N PRO A 130 -12.97 4.84 -11.33
CA PRO A 130 -14.13 4.43 -10.54
C PRO A 130 -14.58 5.49 -9.55
N SER A 131 -15.89 5.79 -9.51
CA SER A 131 -16.46 6.83 -8.65
C SER A 131 -16.21 6.58 -7.16
N VAL A 132 -16.19 5.31 -6.74
CA VAL A 132 -15.88 4.90 -5.36
C VAL A 132 -14.53 5.44 -4.85
N LEU A 133 -13.53 5.56 -5.74
CA LEU A 133 -12.21 6.08 -5.38
C LEU A 133 -12.20 7.61 -5.26
N ARG A 134 -13.15 8.32 -5.91
CA ARG A 134 -13.25 9.78 -5.77
C ARG A 134 -13.58 10.15 -4.33
N ASN A 135 -14.45 9.37 -3.67
CA ASN A 135 -14.85 9.60 -2.30
C ASN A 135 -13.66 9.49 -1.34
N TRP A 136 -12.73 8.57 -1.56
CA TRP A 136 -11.55 8.42 -0.69
C TRP A 136 -10.67 9.68 -0.63
N ARG A 137 -10.71 10.52 -1.67
CA ARG A 137 -9.91 11.75 -1.75
C ARG A 137 -10.54 12.95 -1.04
N ILE A 138 -11.87 13.01 -0.97
CA ILE A 138 -12.60 14.22 -0.54
C ILE A 138 -13.43 14.01 0.73
N ALA A 139 -13.61 12.75 1.15
CA ALA A 139 -14.35 12.39 2.33
C ALA A 139 -13.57 12.69 3.63
N ASP A 140 -14.31 12.87 4.72
CA ASP A 140 -13.75 12.75 6.06
C ASP A 140 -13.26 11.32 6.34
N TYR A 141 -12.51 11.15 7.44
CA TYR A 141 -11.92 9.89 7.85
C TYR A 141 -12.94 8.74 7.92
N VAL A 142 -14.06 8.95 8.60
CA VAL A 142 -15.08 7.92 8.87
C VAL A 142 -15.80 7.53 7.58
N THR A 143 -16.08 8.52 6.74
CA THR A 143 -16.68 8.27 5.42
C THR A 143 -15.69 7.49 4.54
N CYS A 144 -14.41 7.82 4.55
CA CYS A 144 -13.39 7.06 3.79
C CYS A 144 -13.27 5.61 4.28
N ALA A 145 -13.26 5.36 5.59
CA ALA A 145 -13.25 4.01 6.16
C ALA A 145 -14.44 3.16 5.68
N LYS A 146 -15.65 3.73 5.68
CA LYS A 146 -16.86 3.08 5.19
C LYS A 146 -16.77 2.71 3.72
N GLU A 147 -16.29 3.64 2.89
CA GLU A 147 -16.12 3.41 1.44
C GLU A 147 -15.08 2.32 1.16
N LYS A 148 -13.96 2.29 1.90
CA LYS A 148 -12.95 1.22 1.80
C LYS A 148 -13.51 -0.14 2.24
N THR A 149 -14.24 -0.17 3.34
CA THR A 149 -14.91 -1.37 3.82
C THR A 149 -15.93 -1.89 2.81
N HIS A 150 -16.70 -0.99 2.20
CA HIS A 150 -17.65 -1.33 1.14
C HIS A 150 -16.92 -1.88 -0.09
N PHE A 151 -15.82 -1.23 -0.49
CA PHE A 151 -14.98 -1.68 -1.60
C PHE A 151 -14.46 -3.11 -1.39
N LEU A 152 -13.94 -3.44 -0.20
CA LEU A 152 -13.50 -4.81 0.11
C LEU A 152 -14.65 -5.83 0.02
N LYS A 153 -15.84 -5.46 0.48
CA LYS A 153 -17.03 -6.32 0.37
C LYS A 153 -17.49 -6.49 -1.09
N SER A 154 -17.33 -5.47 -1.93
CA SER A 154 -17.75 -5.52 -3.33
C SER A 154 -16.80 -6.31 -4.24
N LEU A 155 -15.53 -6.49 -3.85
CA LEU A 155 -14.51 -7.20 -4.66
C LEU A 155 -14.93 -8.61 -5.07
N VAL A 156 -15.70 -9.31 -4.24
CA VAL A 156 -16.19 -10.68 -4.52
C VAL A 156 -17.17 -10.69 -5.70
N PHE A 157 -17.95 -9.62 -5.88
CA PHE A 157 -19.04 -9.57 -6.85
C PHE A 157 -18.57 -9.00 -8.19
N SER A 158 -17.77 -7.93 -8.16
CA SER A 158 -17.29 -7.27 -9.36
C SER A 158 -16.03 -6.46 -9.03
N PRO A 159 -14.82 -7.04 -9.19
CA PRO A 159 -13.60 -6.27 -9.07
C PRO A 159 -13.55 -5.22 -10.21
N PRO A 160 -13.16 -3.98 -9.93
CA PRO A 160 -13.06 -2.96 -10.98
C PRO A 160 -11.94 -3.30 -11.97
N GLU A 161 -12.08 -2.84 -13.21
CA GLU A 161 -11.08 -3.07 -14.26
C GLU A 161 -9.96 -2.01 -14.22
N PRO A 162 -8.68 -2.44 -14.25
CA PRO A 162 -7.54 -1.53 -14.26
C PRO A 162 -7.36 -0.93 -15.66
N ALA A 163 -6.38 -0.03 -15.81
CA ALA A 163 -5.95 0.31 -17.17
C ALA A 163 -5.39 -0.96 -17.84
N GLU A 164 -5.54 -1.10 -19.16
CA GLU A 164 -5.14 -2.29 -19.92
C GLU A 164 -3.71 -2.77 -19.58
N ASP A 165 -2.79 -1.81 -19.41
CA ASP A 165 -1.38 -2.05 -19.10
C ASP A 165 -1.09 -2.60 -17.68
N PHE A 166 -2.07 -2.56 -16.79
CA PHE A 166 -1.91 -2.93 -15.38
C PHE A 166 -2.55 -4.26 -15.02
N LYS A 167 -3.10 -5.00 -15.98
CA LYS A 167 -3.83 -6.25 -15.76
C LYS A 167 -3.15 -7.20 -14.75
N TRP A 168 -1.90 -7.59 -15.01
CA TRP A 168 -1.19 -8.53 -14.13
C TRP A 168 -0.90 -7.97 -12.72
N GLY A 169 -0.53 -6.69 -12.65
CA GLY A 169 -0.29 -6.04 -11.36
C GLY A 169 -1.57 -5.90 -10.54
N TRP A 170 -2.69 -5.63 -11.23
CA TRP A 170 -4.00 -5.56 -10.63
C TRP A 170 -4.52 -6.91 -10.17
N GLU A 171 -4.36 -7.97 -10.97
CA GLU A 171 -4.71 -9.34 -10.55
C GLU A 171 -3.98 -9.74 -9.26
N LEU A 172 -2.69 -9.42 -9.12
CA LEU A 172 -1.97 -9.60 -7.86
C LEU A 172 -2.57 -8.72 -6.75
N THR A 173 -2.84 -7.44 -7.03
CA THR A 173 -3.43 -6.51 -6.04
C THR A 173 -4.79 -6.98 -5.53
N VAL A 174 -5.63 -7.55 -6.39
CA VAL A 174 -6.92 -8.15 -5.98
C VAL A 174 -6.70 -9.29 -4.99
N LYS A 175 -5.70 -10.16 -5.21
CA LYS A 175 -5.35 -11.22 -4.24
C LYS A 175 -4.86 -10.63 -2.90
N LEU A 176 -4.06 -9.56 -2.93
CA LEU A 176 -3.64 -8.84 -1.72
C LEU A 176 -4.81 -8.19 -0.98
N LEU A 177 -5.80 -7.65 -1.70
CA LEU A 177 -7.03 -7.11 -1.12
C LEU A 177 -7.91 -8.21 -0.50
N PHE A 178 -7.94 -9.42 -1.07
CA PHE A 178 -8.59 -10.57 -0.45
C PHE A 178 -7.90 -11.00 0.84
N LEU A 179 -6.57 -11.00 0.89
CA LEU A 179 -5.81 -11.22 2.12
C LEU A 179 -6.19 -10.17 3.18
N LEU A 180 -6.16 -8.88 2.81
CA LEU A 180 -6.53 -7.78 3.71
C LEU A 180 -7.95 -7.96 4.27
N LYS A 181 -8.91 -8.33 3.41
CA LYS A 181 -10.29 -8.61 3.82
C LYS A 181 -10.36 -9.79 4.79
N ALA A 182 -9.68 -10.89 4.49
CA ALA A 182 -9.68 -12.09 5.34
C ALA A 182 -9.13 -11.78 6.74
N GLU A 183 -8.01 -11.05 6.81
CA GLU A 183 -7.43 -10.63 8.08
C GLU A 183 -8.37 -9.69 8.86
N SER A 184 -9.04 -8.76 8.16
CA SER A 184 -10.04 -7.87 8.76
C SER A 184 -11.21 -8.65 9.36
N ASP A 185 -11.71 -9.66 8.64
CA ASP A 185 -12.80 -10.52 9.12
C ASP A 185 -12.35 -11.34 10.35
N THR A 186 -11.12 -11.84 10.35
CA THR A 186 -10.54 -12.53 11.52
C THR A 186 -10.47 -11.60 12.74
N ARG A 187 -9.97 -10.37 12.57
CA ARG A 187 -9.92 -9.37 13.65
C ARG A 187 -11.30 -9.03 14.19
N TYR A 188 -12.26 -8.79 13.31
CA TYR A 188 -13.65 -8.53 13.70
C TYR A 188 -14.24 -9.68 14.54
N ASN A 189 -14.02 -10.93 14.13
CA ASN A 189 -14.51 -12.10 14.86
C ASN A 189 -13.82 -12.24 16.24
N LEU A 190 -12.51 -12.02 16.33
CA LEU A 190 -11.79 -12.05 17.60
C LEU A 190 -12.29 -10.96 18.58
N ALA A 191 -12.52 -9.75 18.08
CA ALA A 191 -13.05 -8.65 18.88
C ALA A 191 -14.49 -8.92 19.35
N ARG A 192 -15.35 -9.40 18.44
CA ARG A 192 -16.75 -9.77 18.75
C ARG A 192 -16.82 -10.84 19.83
N ASP A 193 -15.95 -11.85 19.75
CA ASP A 193 -15.87 -12.94 20.72
C ASP A 193 -15.16 -12.54 22.04
N LYS A 194 -14.78 -11.25 22.19
CA LYS A 194 -13.99 -10.72 23.32
C LYS A 194 -12.67 -11.45 23.55
N LYS A 195 -12.11 -12.05 22.50
CA LYS A 195 -10.83 -12.77 22.54
C LYS A 195 -9.63 -11.84 22.35
N MET A 196 -9.85 -10.62 21.84
CA MET A 196 -8.81 -9.61 21.63
C MET A 196 -9.42 -8.20 21.69
N SER A 197 -8.75 -7.27 22.39
CA SER A 197 -8.97 -5.83 22.20
C SER A 197 -8.05 -5.32 21.10
N TYR A 198 -8.53 -4.42 20.22
CA TYR A 198 -7.70 -3.76 19.21
C TYR A 198 -6.50 -3.03 19.82
N GLU A 199 -6.63 -2.55 21.06
CA GLU A 199 -5.58 -1.84 21.81
C GLU A 199 -4.46 -2.77 22.29
N GLN A 200 -4.69 -4.09 22.27
CA GLN A 200 -3.80 -5.11 22.82
C GLN A 200 -3.21 -6.02 21.73
N GLU A 201 -3.52 -5.75 20.46
CA GLU A 201 -2.95 -6.53 19.36
C GLU A 201 -1.42 -6.30 19.30
N PRO A 202 -0.61 -7.37 19.41
CA PRO A 202 0.83 -7.24 19.28
C PRO A 202 1.21 -6.90 17.85
N ASP A 203 2.22 -6.04 17.69
CA ASP A 203 2.82 -5.80 16.39
C ASP A 203 3.65 -7.02 15.96
N ASP A 204 3.42 -7.51 14.74
CA ASP A 204 4.13 -8.66 14.17
C ASP A 204 4.43 -8.41 12.67
N PRO A 205 5.43 -7.56 12.37
CA PRO A 205 5.74 -7.18 11.00
C PRO A 205 6.07 -8.37 10.10
N GLU A 206 6.74 -9.38 10.65
CA GLU A 206 7.18 -10.56 9.90
C GLU A 206 6.01 -11.44 9.49
N LYS A 207 5.05 -11.68 10.39
CA LYS A 207 3.83 -12.43 10.06
C LYS A 207 3.07 -11.77 8.91
N TYR A 208 2.79 -10.47 9.03
CA TYR A 208 1.97 -9.75 8.04
C TYR A 208 2.67 -9.68 6.68
N LEU A 209 3.97 -9.39 6.67
CA LEU A 209 4.71 -9.35 5.42
C LEU A 209 4.88 -10.75 4.80
N ARG A 210 5.09 -11.80 5.62
CA ARG A 210 5.17 -13.19 5.16
C ARG A 210 3.90 -13.62 4.46
N SER A 211 2.74 -13.39 5.06
CA SER A 211 1.44 -13.71 4.43
C SER A 211 1.25 -12.97 3.10
N GLN A 212 1.72 -11.73 3.00
CA GLN A 212 1.69 -10.99 1.73
C GLN A 212 2.60 -11.63 0.67
N TRP A 213 3.82 -12.03 1.04
CA TRP A 213 4.76 -12.67 0.12
C TRP A 213 4.35 -14.07 -0.31
N GLU A 214 3.68 -14.84 0.55
CA GLU A 214 3.07 -16.12 0.17
C GLU A 214 2.06 -15.91 -0.97
N VAL A 215 1.19 -14.88 -0.89
CA VAL A 215 0.25 -14.55 -1.97
C VAL A 215 0.98 -14.15 -3.26
N ILE A 216 2.08 -13.40 -3.16
CA ILE A 216 2.91 -12.99 -4.31
C ILE A 216 3.55 -14.22 -4.96
N GLU A 217 4.18 -15.08 -4.17
CA GLU A 217 4.84 -16.31 -4.63
C GLU A 217 3.86 -17.26 -5.30
N THR A 218 2.70 -17.49 -4.69
CA THR A 218 1.61 -18.28 -5.28
C THR A 218 1.13 -17.67 -6.61
N HIS A 219 0.90 -16.35 -6.67
CA HIS A 219 0.50 -15.70 -7.92
C HIS A 219 1.54 -15.86 -9.03
N VAL A 220 2.83 -15.71 -8.70
CA VAL A 220 3.92 -15.90 -9.66
C VAL A 220 4.01 -17.35 -10.14
N ALA A 221 3.84 -18.32 -9.22
CA ALA A 221 3.86 -19.75 -9.54
C ALA A 221 2.71 -20.14 -10.48
N GLU A 222 1.49 -19.65 -10.20
CA GLU A 222 0.29 -19.96 -11.00
C GLU A 222 0.30 -19.32 -12.39
N THR A 223 0.74 -18.06 -12.50
CA THR A 223 0.61 -17.28 -13.74
C THR A 223 1.88 -17.24 -14.57
N GLY A 224 3.04 -17.48 -13.95
CA GLY A 224 4.36 -17.21 -14.53
C GLY A 224 4.64 -15.72 -14.79
N LYS A 225 3.75 -14.81 -14.38
CA LYS A 225 3.89 -13.36 -14.53
C LYS A 225 4.55 -12.75 -13.31
N LEU A 226 5.09 -11.54 -13.46
CA LEU A 226 5.72 -10.78 -12.37
C LEU A 226 6.89 -11.52 -11.66
N ARG A 227 7.54 -12.51 -12.30
CA ARG A 227 8.66 -13.28 -11.73
C ARG A 227 9.79 -12.43 -11.15
N TYR A 228 10.03 -11.25 -11.73
CA TYR A 228 11.05 -10.32 -11.24
C TYR A 228 10.81 -9.85 -9.80
N LEU A 229 9.57 -9.93 -9.28
CA LEU A 229 9.24 -9.57 -7.91
C LEU A 229 9.91 -10.50 -6.89
N LEU A 230 10.19 -11.76 -7.24
CA LEU A 230 10.82 -12.71 -6.32
C LEU A 230 12.22 -12.27 -5.88
N ALA A 231 12.93 -11.51 -6.72
CA ALA A 231 14.23 -10.94 -6.38
C ALA A 231 14.14 -9.76 -5.37
N LEU A 232 12.93 -9.25 -5.12
CA LEU A 232 12.68 -8.12 -4.23
C LEU A 232 12.20 -8.56 -2.84
N LYS A 233 12.08 -9.87 -2.59
CA LYS A 233 11.71 -10.39 -1.28
C LYS A 233 12.69 -9.89 -0.21
N PRO A 234 12.22 -9.38 0.94
CA PRO A 234 13.09 -9.02 2.04
C PRO A 234 13.88 -10.23 2.56
N ASP A 235 15.14 -10.00 2.92
CA ASP A 235 16.00 -11.04 3.45
C ASP A 235 15.53 -11.43 4.86
N GLY A 236 15.54 -12.73 5.18
CA GLY A 236 15.08 -13.24 6.47
C GLY A 236 13.55 -13.31 6.63
N LEU A 237 12.80 -13.13 5.53
CA LEU A 237 11.37 -13.45 5.44
C LEU A 237 11.21 -14.88 4.94
#